data_AF-A0A7K2VKJ2-F1
#
_entry.id   AF-A0A7K2VKJ2-F1
#
_cell.length_a   1.000
_cell.length_b   1.000
_cell.length_c   1.000
_cell.angle_alpha   90.00
_cell.angle_beta   90.00
_cell.angle_gamma   90.00
#
_symmetry.space_group_name_H-M   'P 1'
#
loop_
_entity.id
_entity.type
_entity.pdbx_description
1 polymer ?
#
loop_
_entity_poly.entity_id
_entity_poly.type
_entity_poly.pdbx_seq_one_letter_code
_entity_poly.pdbx_strand_id
1 'polypeptide(L)' 'MNLNDFLTLAAHAHGDRPAVELSDQQLTFAELHALAGRTAARPHSSRRTASDPATGSA' A
#
# COMPACT_ATOMS: atom_id res chain seq x y z
N MET A 1 5.50 -17.42 -1.13
CA MET A 1 5.54 -16.20 -1.97
C MET A 1 4.57 -15.19 -1.35
N ASN A 2 4.99 -13.96 -1.09
CA ASN A 2 4.12 -12.92 -0.53
C ASN A 2 3.43 -12.12 -1.66
N LEU A 3 2.44 -11.29 -1.33
CA LEU A 3 1.69 -10.50 -2.31
C LEU A 3 2.59 -9.52 -3.09
N ASN A 4 3.57 -8.90 -2.44
CA ASN A 4 4.49 -7.98 -3.08
C ASN A 4 5.41 -8.70 -4.09
N ASP A 5 5.90 -9.89 -3.75
CA ASP A 5 6.70 -10.74 -4.64
C ASP A 5 5.89 -11.11 -5.88
N PHE A 6 4.62 -11.49 -5.69
CA PHE A 6 3.72 -11.81 -6.78
C PHE A 6 3.48 -10.59 -7.69
N LEU A 7 3.18 -9.42 -7.12
CA LEU A 7 2.96 -8.19 -7.88
C LEU A 7 4.22 -7.75 -8.64
N THR A 8 5.40 -7.93 -8.04
CA THR A 8 6.69 -7.63 -8.67
C THR A 8 6.90 -8.52 -9.90
N LEU A 9 6.70 -9.84 -9.76
CA LEU A 9 6.85 -10.78 -10.86
C LEU A 9 5.82 -10.54 -11.97
N ALA A 10 4.57 -10.26 -11.62
CA ALA A 10 3.52 -9.97 -12.58
C ALA A 10 3.79 -8.66 -13.35
N ALA A 11 4.26 -7.61 -12.68
CA ALA A 11 4.65 -6.35 -13.32
C ALA A 11 5.83 -6.54 -14.29
N HIS A 12 6.82 -7.36 -13.95
CA HIS A 12 7.93 -7.67 -14.85
C HIS A 12 7.51 -8.50 -16.07
N ALA A 13 6.63 -9.48 -15.89
CA ALA A 13 6.22 -10.36 -16.98
C ALA A 13 5.17 -9.72 -17.91
N HIS A 14 4.32 -8.84 -17.37
CA HIS A 14 3.08 -8.40 -18.02
C HIS A 14 2.80 -6.91 -17.83
N GLY A 15 3.84 -6.08 -17.67
CA GLY A 15 3.74 -4.67 -17.27
C GLY A 15 2.63 -3.85 -17.94
N ASP A 16 2.54 -3.87 -19.27
CA ASP A 16 1.55 -3.10 -20.04
C ASP A 16 0.18 -3.79 -20.17
N ARG A 17 0.05 -5.02 -19.69
CA ARG A 17 -1.21 -5.76 -19.76
C ARG A 17 -2.17 -5.26 -18.68
N PRO A 18 -3.47 -5.26 -18.98
CA PRO A 18 -4.47 -4.86 -18.00
C PRO A 18 -4.56 -5.88 -16.86
N ALA A 19 -4.54 -5.39 -15.62
CA ALA A 19 -4.62 -6.18 -14.40
C ALA A 19 -5.96 -5.99 -13.68
N VAL A 20 -6.50 -4.77 -13.71
CA VAL A 20 -7.79 -4.42 -13.10
C VAL A 20 -8.55 -3.52 -14.05
N GLU A 21 -9.80 -3.89 -14.34
CA GLU A 21 -10.74 -3.03 -15.04
C GLU A 21 -11.66 -2.36 -14.02
N LEU A 22 -11.78 -1.04 -14.13
CA LEU A 22 -12.72 -0.19 -13.43
C LEU A 22 -13.70 0.36 -14.48
N SER A 23 -14.81 0.93 -14.04
CA SER A 23 -15.90 1.35 -14.94
C SER A 23 -15.43 2.20 -16.13
N ASP A 24 -14.58 3.21 -15.88
CA ASP A 24 -14.07 4.16 -16.87
C ASP A 24 -12.53 4.13 -16.98
N GLN A 25 -11.87 3.26 -16.22
CA GLN A 25 -10.41 3.24 -16.08
C GLN A 25 -9.89 1.81 -16.08
N GLN A 26 -8.61 1.67 -16.41
CA GLN A 26 -7.92 0.40 -16.35
C GLN A 26 -6.58 0.63 -15.68
N LEU A 27 -6.18 -0.32 -14.83
CA LEU A 27 -4.85 -0.36 -14.25
C LEU A 27 -4.09 -1.53 -14.86
N THR A 28 -2.93 -1.23 -15.41
CA THR A 28 -1.96 -2.23 -15.85
C THR A 28 -1.25 -2.89 -14.67
N PHE A 29 -0.56 -4.02 -14.90
CA PHE A 29 0.22 -4.66 -13.85
C PHE A 29 1.33 -3.75 -13.30
N ALA A 30 1.95 -2.93 -14.14
CA ALA A 30 2.94 -1.94 -13.70
C ALA A 30 2.33 -0.86 -12.79
N GLU A 31 1.17 -0.33 -13.16
CA GLU A 31 0.48 0.71 -12.38
C GLU A 31 -0.05 0.17 -11.05
N LEU A 32 -0.57 -1.05 -11.04
CA LEU A 32 -1.03 -1.73 -9.84
C LEU A 32 0.12 -1.96 -8.85
N HIS A 33 1.29 -2.40 -9.34
CA HIS A 33 2.49 -2.56 -8.51
C HIS A 33 2.95 -1.22 -7.92
N ALA A 34 3.00 -0.16 -8.73
CA ALA A 34 3.34 1.18 -8.26
C ALA A 34 2.35 1.70 -7.19
N LEU A 35 1.04 1.42 -7.35
CA LEU A 35 0.01 1.78 -6.37
C LEU A 35 0.17 1.00 -5.05
N ALA A 36 0.45 -0.30 -5.13
CA ALA A 36 0.71 -1.13 -3.96
C ALA A 36 1.93 -0.63 -3.17
N GLY A 37 3.03 -0.28 -3.87
CA GLY A 37 4.22 0.31 -3.25
C GLY A 37 3.93 1.63 -2.51
N ARG A 38 3.14 2.53 -3.10
CA ARG A 38 2.72 3.78 -2.44
C ARG A 38 1.87 3.53 -1.20
N THR A 39 0.98 2.54 -1.25
CA THR A 39 0.11 2.17 -0.12
C THR A 39 0.92 1.57 1.02
N ALA A 40 1.89 0.70 0.72
CA ALA A 40 2.77 0.10 1.70
C ALA A 40 3.74 1.11 2.34
N ALA A 41 4.17 2.13 1.60
CA ALA A 41 5.04 3.21 2.10
C ALA A 41 4.31 4.22 3.00
N ARG A 42 2.98 4.19 3.08
CA ARG A 42 2.22 5.05 4.00
C ARG A 42 2.36 4.50 5.41
N PRO A 43 2.92 5.26 6.37
CA PRO A 43 2.92 4.86 7.77
C PRO A 43 1.47 4.69 8.22
N HIS A 44 1.17 3.60 8.93
CA HIS A 44 -0.08 3.49 9.66
C HIS A 44 -0.01 4.55 10.76
N SER A 45 -0.59 5.72 10.52
CA SER A 45 -0.70 6.81 11.49
C SER A 45 -1.65 6.39 12.62
N SER A 46 -1.28 5.36 13.37
CA SER A 46 -1.90 5.00 14.64
C SER A 46 -1.51 6.04 15.67
N ARG A 47 -2.34 7.08 15.72
CA ARG A 47 -2.97 7.59 16.94
C ARG A 47 -2.08 7.48 18.18
N ARG A 48 -1.12 8.39 18.28
CA ARG A 48 -0.53 8.79 19.56
C ARG A 48 -1.58 9.66 20.28
N THR A 49 -2.70 9.08 20.71
CA THR A 49 -3.46 9.68 21.81
C THR A 49 -2.54 9.57 23.00
N ALA A 50 -1.96 10.71 23.39
CA ALA A 50 -1.25 10.87 24.64
C ALA A 50 -2.15 10.37 25.77
N SER A 51 -1.95 9.13 26.19
CA SER A 51 -2.13 8.78 27.59
C SER A 51 -0.96 9.46 28.29
N ASP A 52 -1.19 10.67 28.79
CA ASP A 52 -0.27 11.33 29.70
C ASP A 52 -0.76 11.03 31.13
N PRO A 53 -0.08 10.15 31.88
CA PRO A 53 -0.37 9.90 33.28
C PRO A 53 0.68 10.62 34.13
N ALA A 54 0.34 11.77 34.71
CA ALA A 54 1.11 12.31 35.82
C ALA A 54 0.26 13.24 36.70
N THR A 55 -0.57 12.60 37.52
CA THR A 55 -0.94 13.13 38.84
C THR A 55 0.34 13.38 39.63
N GLY A 56 0.79 14.64 39.67
CA GLY A 56 1.86 15.09 40.55
C GLY A 56 1.32 15.36 41.95
N SER A 57 1.48 14.40 42.86
CA SER A 57 1.50 14.66 44.30
C SER A 57 2.93 15.04 44.70
N ALA A 58 3.09 16.22 45.29
CA ALA A 58 4.19 16.61 46.17
C ALA A 58 3.67 17.66 47.15
#